data_AF-A0A2N1MUT7-F1
#
_entry.id   AF-A0A2N1MUT7-F1
#
_cell.length_a   1.000
_cell.length_b   1.000
_cell.length_c   1.000
_cell.angle_alpha   90.00
_cell.angle_beta   90.00
_cell.angle_gamma   90.00
#
_symmetry.space_group_name_H-M   'P 1'
#
loop_
_entity.id
_entity.type
_entity.pdbx_description
1 polymer ?
#
loop_
_entity_poly.entity_id
_entity_poly.type
_entity_poly.pdbx_seq_one_letter_code
_entity_poly.pdbx_strand_id
1 'polypeptide(L)'
;MAMFNDFLSLLFAICLIVWIIKKIRGQTHQPIARNRRGNNVANEGPRARLRAVTPEMVETVCSMFPNIPPAAVQYDLQKTGSVEVTCDNVLQNGGLPLPPPNVVASFTIPSTTQASTSSTGISTSLTQQSLIEKYKLQDAVKRGLIPPEPPKKWEATAEKRQELLQWKKDAMVLQARERYLEKQKKKQKEEIEAKTKNNSDFSASCQPQSINLNNTDMEEVVTLEPEVKRRQILQTTERKWKKDV
;
A
#
# COMPACT_ATOMS: atom_id res chain seq x y z
N MET A 1 59.08 10.48 -46.07
CA MET A 1 58.28 9.34 -45.58
C MET A 1 58.38 9.14 -44.06
N ALA A 2 59.57 9.18 -43.45
CA ALA A 2 59.72 8.99 -42.00
C ALA A 2 58.91 9.98 -41.14
N MET A 3 58.99 11.29 -41.42
CA MET A 3 58.27 12.29 -40.63
C MET A 3 56.74 12.13 -40.67
N PHE A 4 56.16 11.65 -41.78
CA PHE A 4 54.71 11.46 -41.89
C PHE A 4 54.21 10.32 -40.99
N ASN A 5 55.03 9.29 -40.80
CA ASN A 5 54.72 8.18 -39.89
C ASN A 5 54.81 8.64 -38.42
N ASP A 6 55.76 9.53 -38.11
CA ASP A 6 55.87 10.14 -36.78
C ASP A 6 54.66 11.02 -36.46
N PHE A 7 54.16 11.80 -37.44
CA PHE A 7 52.93 12.58 -37.29
C PHE A 7 51.69 11.69 -37.11
N LEU A 8 51.57 10.59 -37.87
CA LEU A 8 50.48 9.63 -37.69
C LEU A 8 50.53 8.93 -36.33
N SER A 9 51.73 8.53 -35.89
CA SER A 9 51.97 7.93 -34.57
C SER A 9 51.62 8.90 -33.44
N LEU A 10 52.04 10.16 -33.57
CA LEU A 10 51.73 11.23 -32.62
C LEU A 10 50.22 11.52 -32.56
N LEU A 11 49.53 11.54 -33.71
CA LEU A 11 48.08 11.73 -33.76
C LEU A 11 47.33 10.56 -33.10
N PHE A 12 47.78 9.32 -33.34
CA PHE A 12 47.20 8.14 -32.70
C PHE A 12 47.42 8.13 -31.19
N ALA A 13 48.61 8.55 -30.73
CA ALA A 13 48.93 8.70 -29.31
C ALA A 13 48.06 9.76 -28.63
N ILE A 14 47.83 10.92 -29.27
CA ILE A 14 46.96 11.98 -28.75
C ILE A 14 45.51 11.48 -28.64
N CYS A 15 45.01 10.76 -29.65
CA CYS A 15 43.67 10.16 -29.62
C CYS A 15 43.52 9.12 -28.49
N LEU A 16 44.55 8.28 -28.26
CA LEU A 16 44.57 7.32 -27.16
C LEU A 16 44.57 8.00 -25.79
N ILE A 17 45.38 9.07 -25.63
CA ILE A 17 45.44 9.87 -24.42
C ILE A 17 44.08 10.53 -24.15
N VAL A 18 43.44 11.13 -25.16
CA VAL A 18 42.09 11.72 -25.02
C VAL A 18 41.04 10.66 -24.71
N TRP A 19 41.13 9.46 -25.30
CA TRP A 19 40.22 8.35 -25.02
C TRP A 19 40.38 7.83 -23.58
N ILE A 20 41.62 7.71 -23.10
CA ILE A 20 41.94 7.35 -21.71
C ILE A 20 41.49 8.45 -20.75
N ILE A 21 41.73 9.72 -21.05
CA ILE A 21 41.25 10.87 -20.27
C ILE A 21 39.72 10.91 -20.24
N LYS A 22 39.03 10.59 -21.33
CA LYS A 22 37.56 10.49 -21.42
C LYS A 22 37.02 9.26 -20.67
N LYS A 23 37.78 8.16 -20.62
CA LYS A 23 37.48 6.95 -19.85
C LYS A 23 37.71 7.15 -18.35
N ILE A 24 38.71 7.93 -17.97
CA ILE A 24 39.06 8.25 -16.57
C ILE A 24 38.22 9.42 -16.03
N ARG A 25 37.90 10.44 -16.85
CA ARG A 25 36.92 11.50 -16.49
C ARG A 25 35.46 11.02 -16.53
N GLY A 26 35.21 9.80 -17.02
CA GLY A 26 33.96 9.07 -16.78
C GLY A 26 33.88 8.44 -15.37
N GLN A 27 34.95 8.52 -14.57
CA GLN A 27 35.05 8.01 -13.18
C GLN A 27 35.38 9.10 -12.15
N THR A 28 35.05 10.38 -12.42
CA THR A 28 34.98 11.36 -11.32
C THR A 28 33.66 11.18 -10.58
N HIS A 29 33.79 10.76 -9.32
CA HIS A 29 32.77 10.70 -8.29
C HIS A 29 31.81 11.90 -8.39
N GLN A 30 30.54 11.60 -8.64
CA GLN A 30 29.45 12.54 -8.40
C GLN A 30 29.53 12.99 -6.94
N PRO A 31 29.32 14.29 -6.60
CA PRO A 31 28.91 14.62 -5.25
C PRO A 31 27.67 13.76 -4.94
N ILE A 32 27.46 13.39 -3.67
CA ILE A 32 26.31 12.62 -3.23
C ILE A 32 25.02 13.34 -3.65
N ALA A 33 24.55 13.03 -4.85
CA ALA A 33 23.23 13.32 -5.33
C ALA A 33 22.35 12.32 -4.61
N ARG A 34 21.69 12.77 -3.54
CA ARG A 34 20.54 12.08 -2.96
C ARG A 34 19.66 11.65 -4.13
N ASN A 35 19.51 10.34 -4.26
CA ASN A 35 18.79 9.65 -5.33
C ASN A 35 17.30 10.07 -5.34
N ARG A 36 17.00 11.26 -5.89
CA ARG A 36 15.69 11.54 -6.47
C ARG A 36 15.64 10.76 -7.77
N ARG A 37 15.00 9.59 -7.73
CA ARG A 37 14.49 8.90 -8.92
C ARG A 37 13.50 9.82 -9.65
N GLY A 38 14.04 10.69 -10.50
CA GLY A 38 13.32 11.37 -11.56
C GLY A 38 13.20 10.41 -12.73
N ASN A 39 11.99 9.90 -12.93
CA ASN A 39 11.62 9.13 -14.10
C ASN A 39 11.66 10.10 -15.29
N ASN A 40 12.66 10.00 -16.17
CA ASN A 40 12.66 10.69 -17.46
C ASN A 40 11.63 10.01 -18.37
N VAL A 41 10.36 10.36 -18.16
CA VAL A 41 9.30 10.19 -19.15
C VAL A 41 9.39 11.41 -20.05
N ALA A 42 9.87 11.18 -21.26
CA ALA A 42 9.87 12.19 -22.31
C ALA A 42 8.43 12.65 -22.60
N ASN A 43 8.25 13.97 -22.61
CA ASN A 43 7.23 14.68 -23.40
C ASN A 43 5.74 14.44 -23.10
N GLU A 44 5.35 14.39 -21.81
CA GLU A 44 3.97 14.65 -21.38
C GLU A 44 4.03 15.80 -20.37
N GLY A 45 3.34 16.91 -20.64
CA GLY A 45 3.31 18.06 -19.72
C GLY A 45 2.97 17.60 -18.29
N PRO A 46 3.64 18.14 -17.25
CA PRO A 46 3.49 17.64 -15.90
C PRO A 46 2.05 17.86 -15.44
N ARG A 47 1.22 16.82 -15.54
CA ARG A 47 0.05 16.70 -14.67
C ARG A 47 0.60 16.65 -13.26
N ALA A 48 0.64 17.81 -12.62
CA ALA A 48 1.03 17.98 -11.23
C ALA A 48 0.16 17.04 -10.40
N ARG A 49 0.71 15.86 -10.07
CA ARG A 49 0.11 14.99 -9.09
C ARG A 49 0.22 15.75 -7.78
N LEU A 50 -0.84 16.47 -7.44
CA LEU A 50 -0.95 17.20 -6.18
C LEU A 50 -0.69 16.18 -5.08
N ARG A 51 0.43 16.35 -4.36
CA ARG A 51 0.75 15.45 -3.26
C ARG A 51 -0.24 15.73 -2.13
N ALA A 52 -0.69 14.68 -1.45
CA ALA A 52 -1.46 14.84 -0.23
C ALA A 52 -0.58 15.58 0.79
N VAL A 53 -1.06 16.74 1.24
CA VAL A 53 -0.43 17.56 2.27
C VAL A 53 -1.16 17.29 3.58
N THR A 54 -0.43 16.93 4.63
CA THR A 54 -1.00 16.82 5.97
C THR A 54 -1.10 18.21 6.60
N PRO A 55 -2.10 18.46 7.46
CA PRO A 55 -2.23 19.74 8.18
C PRO A 55 -1.01 20.04 9.06
N GLU A 56 -0.38 19.00 9.64
CA GLU A 56 0.84 19.10 10.44
C GLU A 56 2.02 19.72 9.65
N MET A 57 2.16 19.36 8.37
CA MET A 57 3.21 19.93 7.50
C MET A 57 3.00 21.44 7.27
N VAL A 58 1.75 21.90 7.26
CA VAL A 58 1.44 23.33 7.10
C VAL A 58 1.71 24.07 8.40
N GLU A 59 1.26 23.52 9.54
CA GLU A 59 1.43 24.12 10.86
C GLU A 59 2.90 24.31 11.25
N THR A 60 3.75 23.32 10.97
CA THR A 60 5.20 23.39 11.20
C THR A 60 5.86 24.54 10.43
N VAL A 61 5.49 24.76 9.16
CA VAL A 61 6.02 25.88 8.38
C VAL A 61 5.47 27.21 8.87
N CYS A 62 4.17 27.29 9.20
CA CYS A 62 3.55 28.50 9.73
C CYS A 62 4.12 28.93 11.08
N SER A 63 4.51 28.00 11.95
CA SER A 63 5.13 28.33 13.25
C SER A 63 6.53 28.93 13.09
N MET A 64 7.29 28.51 12.08
CA MET A 64 8.58 29.08 11.72
C MET A 64 8.44 30.42 10.98
N PHE A 65 7.43 30.55 10.12
CA PHE A 65 7.22 31.70 9.24
C PHE A 65 5.80 32.28 9.36
N PRO A 66 5.49 33.02 10.44
CA PRO A 66 4.15 33.55 10.68
C PRO A 66 3.71 34.61 9.65
N ASN A 67 4.65 35.19 8.91
CA ASN A 67 4.37 36.19 7.87
C ASN A 67 3.85 35.58 6.57
N ILE A 68 3.92 34.25 6.42
CA ILE A 68 3.57 33.57 5.16
C ILE A 68 2.17 32.99 5.28
N PRO A 69 1.27 33.24 4.31
CA PRO A 69 -0.08 32.74 4.37
C PRO A 69 -0.11 31.21 4.24
N PRO A 70 -0.96 30.50 5.02
CA PRO A 70 -1.03 29.04 5.02
C PRO A 70 -1.42 28.47 3.65
N ALA A 71 -2.18 29.23 2.85
CA ALA A 71 -2.53 28.87 1.48
C ALA A 71 -1.31 28.76 0.55
N ALA A 72 -0.31 29.63 0.71
CA ALA A 72 0.92 29.58 -0.09
C ALA A 72 1.82 28.44 0.36
N VAL A 73 1.90 28.20 1.68
CA VAL A 73 2.60 27.05 2.27
C VAL A 73 2.05 25.74 1.73
N GLN A 74 0.73 25.56 1.80
CA GLN A 74 0.08 24.34 1.32
C GLN A 74 0.30 24.13 -0.18
N TYR A 75 0.24 25.20 -0.98
CA TYR A 75 0.48 25.12 -2.42
C TYR A 75 1.93 24.72 -2.74
N ASP A 76 2.92 25.25 -2.02
CA ASP A 76 4.31 24.84 -2.21
C ASP A 76 4.54 23.41 -1.70
N LEU A 77 3.96 23.02 -0.57
CA LEU A 77 4.00 21.63 -0.06
C LEU A 77 3.35 20.64 -1.03
N GLN A 78 2.30 21.03 -1.77
CA GLN A 78 1.71 20.20 -2.81
C GLN A 78 2.68 19.97 -3.98
N LYS A 79 3.59 20.91 -4.25
CA LYS A 79 4.63 20.82 -5.28
C LYS A 79 5.87 20.08 -4.79
N THR A 80 6.40 20.45 -3.64
CA THR A 80 7.67 19.96 -3.08
C THR A 80 7.48 18.63 -2.36
N GLY A 81 6.37 18.49 -1.63
CA GLY A 81 6.03 17.32 -0.84
C GLY A 81 6.89 17.10 0.40
N SER A 82 7.61 18.13 0.86
CA SER A 82 8.51 18.10 2.03
C SER A 82 8.55 19.48 2.68
N VAL A 83 8.51 19.48 4.01
CA VAL A 83 8.56 20.68 4.84
C VAL A 83 9.91 21.37 4.67
N GLU A 84 11.00 20.59 4.69
CA GLU A 84 12.37 21.09 4.59
C GLU A 84 12.60 21.85 3.28
N VAL A 85 12.16 21.28 2.16
CA VAL A 85 12.28 21.94 0.85
C VAL A 85 11.43 23.22 0.79
N THR A 86 10.26 23.22 1.44
CA THR A 86 9.40 24.40 1.50
C THR A 86 10.05 25.50 2.33
N CYS A 87 10.68 25.17 3.47
CA CYS A 87 11.45 26.12 4.27
C CYS A 87 12.63 26.70 3.49
N ASP A 88 13.37 25.86 2.75
CA ASP A 88 14.46 26.33 1.90
C ASP A 88 13.96 27.30 0.82
N ASN A 89 12.80 27.03 0.22
CA ASN A 89 12.19 27.91 -0.79
C ASN A 89 11.77 29.26 -0.19
N VAL A 90 11.21 29.23 1.02
CA VAL A 90 10.85 30.44 1.78
C VAL A 90 12.09 31.31 2.01
N LEU A 91 13.19 30.71 2.47
CA LEU A 91 14.42 31.43 2.78
C LEU A 91 15.11 31.98 1.52
N GLN A 92 15.10 31.23 0.43
CA GLN A 92 15.71 31.65 -0.84
C GLN A 92 14.96 32.80 -1.51
N ASN A 93 13.62 32.75 -1.50
CA ASN A 93 12.79 33.70 -2.24
C ASN A 93 12.23 34.83 -1.37
N GLY A 94 12.44 34.77 -0.05
CA GLY A 94 11.82 35.70 0.91
C GLY A 94 10.29 35.54 1.03
N GLY A 95 9.73 34.44 0.52
CA GLY A 95 8.29 34.19 0.49
C GLY A 95 7.89 33.05 -0.46
N LEU A 96 6.61 32.70 -0.48
CA LEU A 96 6.05 31.66 -1.37
C LEU A 96 5.08 32.27 -2.38
N PRO A 97 5.03 31.73 -3.62
CA PRO A 97 4.08 32.20 -4.62
C PRO A 97 2.65 31.88 -4.18
N LEU A 98 1.77 32.88 -4.25
CA LEU A 98 0.35 32.67 -3.98
C LEU A 98 -0.24 31.65 -4.98
N PRO A 99 -1.08 30.72 -4.51
CA PRO A 99 -1.76 29.80 -5.41
C PRO A 99 -2.64 30.57 -6.40
N PRO A 100 -2.70 30.17 -7.67
CA PRO A 100 -3.63 30.76 -8.62
C PRO A 100 -5.08 30.51 -8.18
N PRO A 101 -6.03 31.40 -8.50
CA PRO A 101 -7.40 31.38 -7.99
C PRO A 101 -8.20 30.12 -8.35
N ASN A 102 -7.73 29.31 -9.30
CA ASN A 102 -8.36 28.04 -9.67
C ASN A 102 -7.95 26.85 -8.76
N VAL A 103 -6.87 26.98 -7.98
CA VAL A 103 -6.35 25.90 -7.12
C VAL A 103 -6.95 25.95 -5.70
N VAL A 104 -7.75 26.97 -5.42
CA VAL A 104 -8.35 27.28 -4.11
C VAL A 104 -9.50 26.32 -3.73
N ALA A 105 -9.89 25.40 -4.61
CA ALA A 105 -11.03 24.51 -4.40
C ALA A 105 -10.79 23.36 -3.38
N SER A 106 -9.60 23.22 -2.79
CA SER A 106 -9.27 22.14 -1.85
C SER A 106 -9.14 22.57 -0.37
N PHE A 107 -9.52 23.80 -0.02
CA PHE A 107 -9.56 24.25 1.38
C PHE A 107 -10.80 23.73 2.12
N THR A 108 -10.99 22.41 2.19
CA THR A 108 -11.94 21.82 3.14
C THR A 108 -11.20 21.55 4.44
N ILE A 109 -11.39 22.45 5.41
CA ILE A 109 -10.98 22.27 6.80
C ILE A 109 -11.69 21.01 7.32
N PRO A 110 -10.98 19.96 7.77
CA PRO A 110 -11.65 18.77 8.30
C PRO A 110 -12.21 19.10 9.70
N SER A 111 -13.52 19.29 9.77
CA SER A 111 -14.24 19.26 11.04
C SER A 111 -14.14 17.85 11.62
N THR A 112 -13.71 17.73 12.87
CA THR A 112 -13.59 16.48 13.63
C THR A 112 -14.91 15.71 13.61
N THR A 113 -15.00 14.66 12.80
CA THR A 113 -15.73 13.42 13.10
C THR A 113 -15.52 12.37 12.01
N GLN A 114 -15.24 11.14 12.46
CA GLN A 114 -15.26 9.87 11.71
C GLN A 114 -14.01 9.52 10.87
N ALA A 115 -13.29 8.54 11.40
CA ALA A 115 -12.30 7.74 10.69
C ALA A 115 -12.95 7.07 9.46
N SER A 116 -12.73 7.66 8.29
CA SER A 116 -13.09 7.09 7.01
C SER A 116 -11.85 6.50 6.39
N THR A 117 -11.85 5.18 6.21
CA THR A 117 -10.81 4.42 5.51
C THR A 117 -10.52 5.03 4.14
N SER A 118 -9.30 5.51 3.93
CA SER A 118 -8.83 6.04 2.65
C SER A 118 -8.71 4.91 1.62
N SER A 119 -9.77 4.66 0.85
CA SER A 119 -9.67 3.96 -0.43
C SER A 119 -9.31 4.98 -1.50
N THR A 120 -8.08 4.89 -2.00
CA THR A 120 -7.64 5.64 -3.18
C THR A 120 -8.54 5.28 -4.36
N GLY A 121 -9.42 6.19 -4.76
CA GLY A 121 -10.27 6.06 -5.93
C GLY A 121 -9.43 6.04 -7.21
N ILE A 122 -9.13 4.85 -7.70
CA ILE A 122 -8.59 4.65 -9.05
C ILE A 122 -9.75 4.70 -10.03
N SER A 123 -9.66 5.69 -10.92
CA SER A 123 -10.53 5.92 -12.06
C SER A 123 -10.91 4.63 -12.78
N THR A 124 -12.21 4.36 -12.81
CA THR A 124 -12.87 3.31 -13.55
C THR A 124 -12.94 3.65 -15.04
N SER A 125 -12.04 3.09 -15.85
CA SER A 125 -12.28 2.80 -17.27
C SER A 125 -11.11 1.98 -17.83
N LEU A 126 -11.45 0.88 -18.50
CA LEU A 126 -10.62 -0.29 -18.86
C LEU A 126 -10.62 -1.35 -17.75
N THR A 127 -11.54 -2.32 -17.89
CA THR A 127 -11.45 -3.70 -17.37
C THR A 127 -10.51 -3.83 -16.17
N GLN A 128 -11.03 -3.61 -14.96
CA GLN A 128 -10.27 -3.81 -13.73
C GLN A 128 -9.89 -5.30 -13.62
N GLN A 129 -8.74 -5.66 -14.20
CA GLN A 129 -8.20 -7.01 -14.13
C GLN A 129 -8.02 -7.38 -12.66
N SER A 130 -8.52 -8.55 -12.28
CA SER A 130 -8.39 -9.02 -10.91
C SER A 130 -6.91 -9.11 -10.54
N LEU A 131 -6.54 -8.83 -9.29
CA LEU A 131 -5.14 -8.97 -8.86
C LEU A 131 -4.62 -10.39 -9.12
N ILE A 132 -5.51 -11.39 -9.09
CA ILE A 132 -5.21 -12.78 -9.44
C ILE A 132 -4.75 -12.90 -10.91
N GLU A 133 -5.45 -12.28 -11.85
CA GLU A 133 -5.05 -12.28 -13.27
C GLU A 133 -3.76 -11.49 -13.48
N LYS A 134 -3.63 -10.33 -12.85
CA LYS A 134 -2.44 -9.48 -12.96
C LYS A 134 -1.16 -10.20 -12.53
N TYR A 135 -1.24 -11.00 -11.47
CA TYR A 135 -0.12 -11.77 -10.95
C TYR A 135 -0.11 -13.24 -11.41
N LYS A 136 -1.00 -13.63 -12.34
CA LYS A 136 -1.12 -14.99 -12.86
C LYS A 136 -1.27 -16.07 -11.76
N LEU A 137 -2.02 -15.76 -10.70
CA LEU A 137 -2.18 -16.61 -9.50
C LEU A 137 -3.36 -17.58 -9.59
N GLN A 138 -3.98 -17.76 -10.76
CA GLN A 138 -5.16 -18.61 -10.93
C GLN A 138 -4.92 -20.06 -10.50
N ASP A 139 -3.75 -20.62 -10.78
CA ASP A 139 -3.46 -22.03 -10.46
C ASP A 139 -3.18 -22.22 -8.97
N ALA A 140 -2.53 -21.26 -8.31
CA ALA A 140 -2.32 -21.26 -6.87
C ALA A 140 -3.65 -21.22 -6.11
N VAL A 141 -4.58 -20.38 -6.58
CA VAL A 141 -5.95 -20.30 -6.05
C VAL A 141 -6.68 -21.62 -6.21
N LYS A 142 -6.64 -22.23 -7.40
CA LYS A 142 -7.34 -23.50 -7.68
C LYS A 142 -6.85 -24.64 -6.77
N ARG A 143 -5.56 -24.63 -6.42
CA ARG A 143 -4.95 -25.63 -5.53
C ARG A 143 -5.16 -25.34 -4.05
N GLY A 144 -5.69 -24.17 -3.67
CA GLY A 144 -5.87 -23.79 -2.27
C GLY A 144 -4.57 -23.75 -1.47
N LEU A 145 -3.43 -23.54 -2.14
CA LEU A 145 -2.12 -23.51 -1.50
C LEU A 145 -1.86 -22.11 -0.97
N ILE A 146 -1.73 -21.99 0.35
CA ILE A 146 -1.24 -20.80 1.03
C ILE A 146 0.28 -20.92 1.05
N PRO A 147 1.03 -20.11 0.28
CA PRO A 147 2.47 -20.13 0.37
C PRO A 147 2.88 -19.68 1.79
N PRO A 148 3.85 -20.37 2.44
CA PRO A 148 4.37 -19.93 3.73
C PRO A 148 4.94 -18.50 3.60
N GLU A 149 4.80 -17.69 4.65
CA GLU A 149 5.29 -16.31 4.61
C GLU A 149 6.80 -16.31 4.34
N PRO A 150 7.25 -15.58 3.30
CA PRO A 150 8.66 -15.56 2.94
C PRO A 150 9.50 -14.89 4.03
N PRO A 151 10.76 -15.33 4.22
CA PRO A 151 11.63 -14.80 5.25
C PRO A 151 11.83 -13.28 5.11
N LYS A 152 11.83 -12.57 6.23
CA LYS A 152 12.09 -11.12 6.31
C LYS A 152 13.60 -10.81 6.19
N LYS A 153 14.31 -11.47 5.27
CA LYS A 153 15.73 -11.22 4.99
C LYS A 153 15.87 -10.70 3.56
N TRP A 154 16.73 -9.70 3.39
CA TRP A 154 17.07 -9.21 2.06
C TRP A 154 18.19 -10.07 1.47
N GLU A 155 17.96 -10.59 0.28
CA GLU A 155 18.98 -11.33 -0.46
C GLU A 155 20.08 -10.39 -0.98
N ALA A 156 21.32 -10.88 -1.03
CA ALA A 156 22.49 -10.11 -1.46
C ALA A 156 22.48 -9.86 -2.98
N THR A 157 22.10 -10.87 -3.76
CA THR A 157 22.03 -10.80 -5.23
C THR A 157 20.73 -10.14 -5.69
N ALA A 158 20.81 -9.30 -6.73
CA ALA A 158 19.65 -8.59 -7.28
C ALA A 158 18.55 -9.54 -7.78
N GLU A 159 18.92 -10.65 -8.42
CA GLU A 159 18.02 -11.66 -8.96
C GLU A 159 17.21 -12.35 -7.83
N LYS A 160 17.89 -12.93 -6.84
CA LYS A 160 17.24 -13.53 -5.67
C LYS A 160 16.32 -12.55 -4.92
N ARG A 161 16.72 -11.28 -4.86
CA ARG A 161 15.88 -10.24 -4.26
C ARG A 161 14.61 -9.99 -5.06
N GLN A 162 14.69 -9.98 -6.39
CA GLN A 162 13.52 -9.83 -7.25
C GLN A 162 12.54 -10.99 -7.06
N GLU A 163 13.05 -12.23 -7.04
CA GLU A 163 12.24 -13.43 -6.77
C GLU A 163 11.56 -13.36 -5.41
N LEU A 164 12.31 -13.00 -4.37
CA LEU A 164 11.77 -12.85 -3.01
C LEU A 164 10.67 -11.78 -2.97
N LEU A 165 10.86 -10.65 -3.67
CA LEU A 165 9.84 -9.60 -3.74
C LEU A 165 8.60 -10.01 -4.53
N GLN A 166 8.74 -10.84 -5.56
CA GLN A 166 7.62 -11.41 -6.29
C GLN A 166 6.85 -12.38 -5.41
N TRP A 167 7.55 -13.34 -4.79
CA TRP A 167 6.96 -14.29 -3.85
C TRP A 167 6.20 -13.59 -2.70
N LYS A 168 6.76 -12.50 -2.15
CA LYS A 168 6.08 -11.66 -1.15
C LYS A 168 4.76 -11.07 -1.63
N LYS A 169 4.72 -10.57 -2.86
CA LYS A 169 3.50 -9.99 -3.44
C LYS A 169 2.45 -11.09 -3.64
N ASP A 170 2.87 -12.23 -4.16
CA ASP A 170 1.98 -13.35 -4.45
C ASP A 170 1.36 -13.92 -3.17
N ALA A 171 2.18 -14.14 -2.13
CA ALA A 171 1.72 -14.56 -0.81
C ALA A 171 0.73 -13.55 -0.19
N MET A 172 1.04 -12.25 -0.28
CA MET A 172 0.15 -11.18 0.22
C MET A 172 -1.20 -11.18 -0.51
N VAL A 173 -1.22 -11.34 -1.83
CA VAL A 173 -2.47 -11.35 -2.61
C VAL A 173 -3.35 -12.55 -2.24
N LEU A 174 -2.76 -13.73 -2.06
CA LEU A 174 -3.49 -14.93 -1.65
C LEU A 174 -4.05 -14.79 -0.24
N GLN A 175 -3.23 -14.37 0.73
CA GLN A 175 -3.66 -14.15 2.11
C GLN A 175 -4.77 -13.08 2.20
N ALA A 176 -4.66 -11.99 1.44
CA ALA A 176 -5.68 -10.95 1.39
C ALA A 176 -7.02 -11.49 0.86
N ARG A 177 -6.99 -12.35 -0.16
CA ARG A 177 -8.17 -13.01 -0.71
C ARG A 177 -8.85 -13.92 0.31
N GLU A 178 -8.09 -14.71 1.05
CA GLU A 178 -8.64 -15.59 2.08
C GLU A 178 -9.33 -14.82 3.19
N ARG A 179 -8.65 -13.81 3.73
CA ARG A 179 -9.22 -12.91 4.73
C ARG A 179 -10.49 -12.23 4.23
N TYR A 180 -10.56 -11.89 2.94
CA TYR A 180 -11.75 -11.33 2.33
C TYR A 180 -12.91 -12.35 2.29
N LEU A 181 -12.64 -13.59 1.86
CA LEU A 181 -13.65 -14.66 1.81
C LEU A 181 -14.18 -15.02 3.21
N GLU A 182 -13.31 -15.10 4.21
CA GLU A 182 -13.72 -15.32 5.61
C GLU A 182 -14.61 -14.20 6.14
N LYS A 183 -14.26 -12.95 5.86
CA LYS A 183 -15.09 -11.79 6.24
C LYS A 183 -16.46 -11.84 5.56
N GLN A 184 -16.52 -12.23 4.28
CA GLN A 184 -17.80 -12.39 3.57
C GLN A 184 -18.66 -13.48 4.19
N LYS A 185 -18.08 -14.64 4.52
CA LYS A 185 -18.80 -15.73 5.21
C LYS A 185 -19.32 -15.31 6.59
N LYS A 186 -18.52 -14.56 7.36
CA LYS A 186 -18.92 -14.04 8.67
C LYS A 186 -20.08 -13.05 8.56
N LYS A 187 -19.98 -12.09 7.63
CA LYS A 187 -21.08 -11.13 7.35
C LYS A 187 -22.37 -11.83 6.96
N GLN A 188 -22.30 -12.82 6.06
CA GLN A 188 -23.47 -13.60 5.67
C GLN A 188 -24.07 -14.36 6.87
N LYS A 189 -23.24 -14.95 7.73
CA LYS A 189 -23.73 -15.62 8.94
C LYS A 189 -24.38 -14.64 9.92
N GLU A 190 -23.79 -13.48 10.13
CA GLU A 190 -24.34 -12.40 10.98
C GLU A 190 -25.65 -11.86 10.42
N GLU A 191 -25.77 -11.69 9.10
CA GLU A 191 -27.02 -11.28 8.43
C GLU A 191 -28.12 -12.35 8.54
N ILE A 192 -27.77 -13.63 8.42
CA ILE A 192 -28.71 -14.75 8.63
C ILE A 192 -29.17 -14.78 10.10
N GLU A 193 -28.26 -14.63 11.06
CA GLU A 193 -28.58 -14.61 12.49
C GLU A 193 -29.44 -13.40 12.88
N ALA A 194 -29.19 -12.22 12.29
CA ALA A 194 -30.01 -11.03 12.48
C ALA A 194 -31.42 -11.20 11.88
N LYS A 195 -31.57 -11.85 10.73
CA LYS A 195 -32.88 -12.13 10.13
C LYS A 195 -33.70 -13.15 10.93
N THR A 196 -33.07 -14.15 11.55
CA THR A 196 -33.76 -15.12 12.39
C THR A 196 -34.33 -14.50 13.67
N LYS A 197 -33.64 -13.50 14.25
CA LYS A 197 -34.12 -12.77 15.45
C LYS A 197 -35.26 -11.80 15.15
N ASN A 198 -35.32 -11.23 13.95
CA ASN A 198 -36.38 -10.29 13.57
C ASN A 198 -37.71 -10.98 13.17
N ASN A 199 -37.70 -12.29 12.88
CA ASN A 199 -38.92 -13.05 12.54
C ASN A 199 -39.58 -13.72 13.76
N SER A 200 -38.97 -13.68 14.96
CA SER A 200 -39.55 -14.24 16.19
C SER A 200 -40.44 -13.25 16.98
N ASP A 201 -40.51 -11.99 16.58
CA ASP A 201 -41.29 -10.95 17.28
C ASP A 201 -42.66 -10.65 16.64
N PHE A 202 -43.07 -11.41 15.61
CA PHE A 202 -44.41 -11.31 15.00
C PHE A 202 -45.10 -12.68 14.88
N SER A 203 -45.27 -13.40 15.99
CA SER A 203 -46.39 -14.33 16.17
C SER A 203 -46.49 -14.80 17.62
N ALA A 204 -47.20 -14.05 18.44
CA ALA A 204 -47.71 -14.54 19.72
C ALA A 204 -49.14 -14.01 19.93
N SER A 205 -50.11 -14.66 19.28
CA SER A 205 -51.52 -14.52 19.64
C SER A 205 -52.31 -15.80 19.34
N CYS A 206 -53.00 -16.28 20.38
CA CYS A 206 -54.10 -17.27 20.44
C CYS A 206 -53.76 -18.78 20.52
N GLN A 207 -54.23 -19.38 21.62
CA GLN A 207 -54.23 -20.81 22.01
C GLN A 207 -55.34 -21.64 21.28
N PRO A 208 -55.67 -22.89 21.71
CA PRO A 208 -54.98 -24.18 21.57
C PRO A 208 -55.88 -25.21 20.81
N GLN A 209 -55.55 -26.52 20.88
CA GLN A 209 -56.26 -27.73 20.35
C GLN A 209 -55.71 -28.22 19.00
N SER A 210 -55.52 -29.51 18.67
CA SER A 210 -55.66 -30.82 19.32
C SER A 210 -55.11 -31.91 18.35
N ILE A 211 -54.99 -33.16 18.84
CA ILE A 211 -54.94 -34.48 18.13
C ILE A 211 -53.63 -35.01 17.49
N ASN A 212 -52.94 -35.84 18.30
CA ASN A 212 -52.41 -37.21 18.11
C ASN A 212 -51.95 -37.84 16.76
N LEU A 213 -50.78 -38.52 16.89
CA LEU A 213 -50.29 -39.79 16.29
C LEU A 213 -50.10 -39.93 14.77
N ASN A 214 -48.84 -39.90 14.31
CA ASN A 214 -48.06 -41.13 14.02
C ASN A 214 -46.71 -40.86 13.32
N ASN A 215 -45.71 -41.63 13.80
CA ASN A 215 -44.67 -42.32 13.02
C ASN A 215 -43.34 -41.62 12.64
N THR A 216 -42.31 -42.02 13.39
CA THR A 216 -41.14 -42.79 12.90
C THR A 216 -39.80 -42.05 12.81
N ASP A 217 -38.97 -42.36 13.82
CA ASP A 217 -37.55 -42.71 13.75
C ASP A 217 -36.44 -41.63 13.75
N MET A 218 -35.61 -41.78 14.80
CA MET A 218 -34.18 -41.47 14.99
C MET A 218 -33.78 -40.11 15.59
N GLU A 219 -33.62 -40.13 16.93
CA GLU A 219 -32.56 -39.45 17.69
C GLU A 219 -31.21 -39.55 16.95
N GLU A 220 -30.27 -38.62 16.93
CA GLU A 220 -29.62 -37.91 18.04
C GLU A 220 -28.72 -36.82 17.39
N VAL A 221 -28.98 -35.53 17.62
CA VAL A 221 -28.06 -34.44 17.18
C VAL A 221 -27.63 -33.65 18.41
N VAL A 222 -26.50 -34.12 18.93
CA VAL A 222 -25.68 -33.60 20.02
C VAL A 222 -25.46 -32.08 19.89
N THR A 223 -26.13 -31.32 20.74
CA THR A 223 -25.93 -29.86 20.94
C THR A 223 -24.73 -29.53 21.83
N LEU A 224 -23.69 -30.39 21.88
CA LEU A 224 -22.56 -30.24 22.82
C LEU A 224 -21.26 -29.68 22.20
N GLU A 225 -21.23 -29.30 20.92
CA GLU A 225 -19.99 -28.85 20.24
C GLU A 225 -19.38 -27.50 20.70
N PRO A 226 -20.14 -26.48 21.18
CA PRO A 226 -19.52 -25.20 21.52
C PRO A 226 -18.73 -25.23 22.85
N GLU A 227 -19.13 -26.03 23.83
CA GLU A 227 -18.46 -26.11 25.13
C GLU A 227 -17.20 -26.98 25.09
N VAL A 228 -17.19 -28.05 24.29
CA VAL A 228 -15.98 -28.86 24.09
C VAL A 228 -14.86 -28.04 23.42
N LYS A 229 -15.23 -27.23 22.43
CA LYS A 229 -14.30 -26.33 21.73
C LYS A 229 -13.75 -25.23 22.64
N ARG A 230 -14.59 -24.67 23.51
CA ARG A 230 -14.18 -23.70 24.53
C ARG A 230 -13.16 -24.30 25.50
N ARG A 231 -13.38 -25.53 25.95
CA ARG A 231 -12.44 -26.25 26.84
C ARG A 231 -11.12 -26.58 26.14
N GLN A 232 -11.17 -26.94 24.86
CA GLN A 232 -9.97 -27.22 24.08
C GLN A 232 -9.09 -25.96 23.92
N ILE A 233 -9.71 -24.80 23.67
CA ILE A 233 -9.02 -23.50 23.62
C ILE A 233 -8.34 -23.20 24.95
N LEU A 234 -9.04 -23.34 26.08
CA LEU A 234 -8.49 -23.09 27.41
C LEU A 234 -7.30 -24.01 27.74
N GLN A 235 -7.37 -25.29 27.37
CA GLN A 235 -6.23 -26.21 27.54
C GLN A 235 -5.02 -25.84 26.67
N THR A 236 -5.24 -25.34 25.44
CA THR A 236 -4.12 -24.88 24.60
C THR A 236 -3.45 -23.63 25.15
N THR A 237 -4.21 -22.72 25.76
CA THR A 237 -3.66 -21.50 26.36
C THR A 237 -2.85 -21.79 27.62
N GLU A 238 -3.27 -22.74 28.46
CA GLU A 238 -2.55 -23.10 29.68
C GLU A 238 -1.21 -23.81 29.41
N ARG A 239 -1.13 -24.66 28.37
CA ARG A 239 0.14 -25.31 27.98
C ARG A 239 1.20 -24.33 27.49
N LYS A 240 0.78 -23.16 26.98
CA LYS A 240 1.69 -22.14 26.48
C LYS A 240 2.35 -21.34 27.61
N TRP A 241 1.67 -21.17 28.74
CA TRP A 241 2.21 -20.45 29.89
C TRP A 241 3.22 -21.27 30.71
N LYS A 242 3.07 -22.60 30.73
CA LYS A 242 3.93 -23.50 31.51
C LYS A 242 5.31 -23.81 30.88
N LYS A 243 5.62 -23.22 29.72
CA LYS A 243 6.87 -23.47 28.98
C LYS A 243 7.89 -22.33 29.09
N ASP A 244 7.50 -21.24 29.76
CA ASP A 244 8.32 -20.03 29.94
C ASP A 244 8.67 -19.77 31.42
N VAL A 245 8.66 -20.81 32.27
CA VAL A 245 9.24 -20.80 33.63
C VAL A 245 10.27 -21.92 33.76
#